data_AF-A0A923DA47-F1
#
_entry.id   AF-A0A923DA47-F1
#
_cell.length_a   1.000
_cell.length_b   1.000
_cell.length_c   1.000
_cell.angle_alpha   90.00
_cell.angle_beta   90.00
_cell.angle_gamma   90.00
#
_symmetry.space_group_name_H-M   'P 1'
#
loop_
_entity.id
_entity.type
_entity.pdbx_description
1 polymer ?
#
loop_
_entity_poly.entity_id
_entity_poly.type
_entity_poly.pdbx_seq_one_letter_code
_entity_poly.pdbx_strand_id
1 'polypeptide(L)'
;MSLPCNLTQPQENEYLNCIRCGLCLAVCPTYRVYKNETASPRGRVALARKSLEGELELTPNLAEQMYACLDCLACNDICPVGIRPADLALEMRHVQEQIRPSGWKDTLFGELIAKPARMEAATLPLRIYQRSGLRRLVYTLHLRRLLPTRLRDL
;
A
#
# COMPACT_ATOMS: atom_id res chain seq x y z
N MET A 1 15.71 -15.06 -14.14
CA MET A 1 15.09 -16.13 -13.32
C MET A 1 13.60 -15.89 -13.40
N SER A 2 12.83 -16.74 -14.09
CA SER A 2 11.40 -16.52 -14.32
C SER A 2 10.60 -16.63 -13.02
N LEU A 3 9.55 -15.82 -12.88
CA LEU A 3 8.64 -15.85 -11.73
C LEU A 3 8.04 -17.27 -11.54
N PRO A 4 7.81 -17.73 -10.31
CA PRO A 4 7.27 -19.07 -10.07
C PRO A 4 5.86 -19.21 -10.67
N CYS A 5 5.58 -20.37 -11.28
CA CYS A 5 4.39 -20.66 -12.10
C CYS A 5 3.03 -20.58 -11.35
N ASN A 6 3.05 -20.46 -10.02
CA ASN A 6 1.84 -20.46 -9.17
C ASN A 6 1.36 -19.06 -8.74
N LEU A 7 1.97 -18.00 -9.24
CA LEU A 7 1.56 -16.63 -8.89
C LEU A 7 0.43 -16.15 -9.79
N THR A 8 -0.55 -15.42 -9.22
CA THR A 8 -1.48 -14.64 -10.04
C THR A 8 -0.74 -13.44 -10.63
N GLN A 9 -0.60 -13.42 -11.95
CA GLN A 9 0.19 -12.45 -12.69
C GLN A 9 -0.71 -11.56 -13.56
N PRO A 10 -0.25 -10.33 -13.87
CA PRO A 10 -0.89 -9.46 -14.85
C PRO A 10 -1.02 -10.11 -16.22
N GLN A 11 -2.07 -9.73 -16.93
CA GLN A 11 -2.29 -10.16 -18.32
C GLN A 11 -1.23 -9.56 -19.25
N GLU A 12 -0.77 -10.35 -20.22
CA GLU A 12 0.35 -9.97 -21.09
C GLU A 12 0.08 -8.73 -21.95
N ASN A 13 -1.19 -8.54 -22.35
CA ASN A 13 -1.65 -7.38 -23.10
C ASN A 13 -1.54 -6.06 -22.32
N GLU A 14 -1.47 -6.08 -20.99
CA GLU A 14 -1.43 -4.87 -20.17
C GLU A 14 -0.06 -4.18 -20.15
N TYR A 15 1.02 -4.92 -20.45
CA TYR A 15 2.37 -4.36 -20.46
C TYR A 15 3.08 -4.45 -21.82
N LEU A 16 2.76 -5.43 -22.68
CA LEU A 16 3.40 -5.55 -23.99
C LEU A 16 2.97 -4.46 -24.97
N ASN A 17 1.73 -3.99 -24.90
CA ASN A 17 1.18 -3.01 -25.83
C ASN A 17 1.67 -1.56 -25.58
N CYS A 18 2.50 -1.35 -24.56
CA CYS A 18 3.03 -0.02 -24.25
C CYS A 18 3.96 0.50 -25.35
N ILE A 19 3.51 1.50 -26.10
CA ILE A 19 4.30 2.20 -27.14
C ILE A 19 5.23 3.29 -26.59
N ARG A 20 5.32 3.44 -25.26
CA ARG A 20 6.20 4.41 -24.54
C ARG A 20 6.03 5.89 -24.93
N CYS A 21 4.84 6.29 -25.42
CA CYS A 21 4.54 7.66 -25.89
C CYS A 21 4.67 8.76 -24.82
N GLY A 22 4.53 8.43 -23.53
CA GLY A 22 4.75 9.37 -22.43
C GLY A 22 3.56 10.25 -22.04
N LEU A 23 2.38 10.08 -22.64
CA LEU A 23 1.17 10.84 -22.24
C LEU A 23 0.83 10.68 -20.75
N CYS A 24 1.03 9.49 -20.21
CA CYS A 24 0.80 9.19 -18.79
C CYS A 24 1.70 9.98 -17.83
N LEU A 25 2.83 10.53 -18.29
CA LEU A 25 3.74 11.33 -17.47
C LEU A 25 3.12 12.65 -17.03
N ALA A 26 2.35 13.30 -17.92
CA ALA A 26 1.74 14.60 -17.65
C ALA A 26 0.67 14.53 -16.54
N VAL A 27 -0.04 13.41 -16.44
CA VAL A 27 -1.15 13.21 -15.49
C VAL A 27 -0.71 12.59 -14.18
N CYS A 28 0.50 12.01 -14.10
CA CYS A 28 0.93 11.28 -12.91
C CYS A 28 1.43 12.21 -11.80
N PRO A 29 0.80 12.22 -10.60
CA PRO A 29 1.21 13.10 -9.50
C PRO A 29 2.59 12.71 -8.93
N THR A 30 2.90 11.41 -8.86
CA THR A 30 4.18 10.93 -8.31
C THR A 30 5.35 11.34 -9.20
N TYR A 31 5.18 11.21 -10.52
CA TYR A 31 6.17 11.68 -11.48
C TYR A 31 6.35 13.20 -11.43
N ARG A 32 5.27 13.98 -11.28
CA ARG A 32 5.36 15.45 -11.16
C ARG A 32 6.21 15.91 -9.98
N VAL A 33 6.14 15.18 -8.86
CA VAL A 33 6.92 15.49 -7.64
C VAL A 33 8.36 14.98 -7.78
N TYR A 34 8.54 13.68 -8.05
CA TYR A 34 9.88 13.07 -8.05
C TYR A 34 10.70 13.38 -9.31
N LYS A 35 10.03 13.61 -10.45
CA LYS A 35 10.64 13.76 -11.79
C LYS A 35 11.60 12.64 -12.19
N ASN A 36 11.46 11.48 -11.55
CA ASN A 36 12.23 10.28 -11.83
C ASN A 36 11.39 9.34 -12.71
N GLU A 37 11.95 8.90 -13.83
CA GLU A 37 11.27 8.01 -14.77
C GLU A 37 10.86 6.68 -14.13
N THR A 38 11.64 6.12 -13.19
CA THR A 38 11.29 4.86 -12.53
C THR A 38 10.01 4.96 -11.69
N ALA A 39 9.70 6.16 -11.18
CA ALA A 39 8.50 6.46 -10.41
C ALA A 39 7.32 6.89 -11.30
N SER A 40 7.50 6.88 -12.62
CA SER A 40 6.47 7.23 -13.60
C SER A 40 5.58 6.04 -13.95
N PRO A 41 4.36 6.24 -14.46
CA PRO A 41 3.51 5.12 -14.89
C PRO A 41 4.17 4.32 -16.02
N ARG A 42 4.84 5.01 -16.96
CA ARG A 42 5.58 4.37 -18.05
C ARG A 42 6.77 3.57 -17.52
N GLY A 43 7.51 4.11 -16.56
CA GLY A 43 8.62 3.43 -15.90
C GLY A 43 8.15 2.19 -15.16
N ARG A 44 7.04 2.27 -14.42
CA ARG A 44 6.42 1.11 -13.75
C ARG A 44 6.04 0.02 -14.74
N VAL A 45 5.40 0.36 -15.87
CA VAL A 45 5.09 -0.63 -16.92
C VAL A 45 6.37 -1.29 -17.46
N ALA A 46 7.43 -0.52 -17.68
CA ALA A 46 8.71 -1.06 -18.14
C ALA A 46 9.39 -1.97 -17.10
N LEU A 47 9.34 -1.60 -15.82
CA LEU A 47 9.88 -2.40 -14.72
C LEU A 47 9.08 -3.69 -14.52
N ALA A 48 7.75 -3.59 -14.54
CA ALA A 48 6.84 -4.73 -14.46
C ALA A 48 7.11 -5.72 -15.60
N ARG A 49 7.14 -5.22 -16.85
CA ARG A 49 7.45 -6.03 -18.03
C ARG A 49 8.76 -6.80 -17.88
N LYS A 50 9.88 -6.11 -17.59
CA LYS A 50 11.18 -6.76 -17.43
C LYS A 50 11.17 -7.81 -16.31
N SER A 51 10.39 -7.56 -15.25
CA SER A 51 10.27 -8.50 -14.15
C SER A 51 9.48 -9.76 -14.54
N LEU A 52 8.38 -9.59 -15.28
CA LEU A 52 7.54 -10.67 -15.77
C LEU A 52 8.24 -11.51 -16.86
N GLU A 53 9.03 -10.86 -17.73
CA GLU A 53 9.89 -11.51 -18.72
C GLU A 53 11.10 -12.24 -18.08
N GLY A 54 11.30 -12.11 -16.76
CA GLY A 54 12.39 -12.76 -16.04
C GLY A 54 13.78 -12.13 -16.26
N GLU A 55 13.83 -10.97 -16.91
CA GLU A 55 15.05 -10.14 -17.11
C GLU A 55 15.44 -9.37 -15.85
N LEU A 56 14.49 -9.09 -14.96
CA LEU A 56 14.69 -8.28 -13.77
C LEU A 56 14.12 -8.97 -12.51
N GLU A 57 14.93 -9.06 -11.47
CA GLU A 57 14.48 -9.59 -10.19
C GLU A 57 13.56 -8.59 -9.46
N LEU A 58 12.57 -9.11 -8.73
CA LEU A 58 11.70 -8.33 -7.85
C LEU A 58 12.47 -7.87 -6.60
N THR A 59 13.25 -6.82 -6.78
CA THR A 59 14.04 -6.19 -5.71
C THR A 59 13.18 -5.26 -4.85
N PRO A 60 13.60 -4.96 -3.61
CA PRO A 60 12.92 -3.96 -2.77
C PRO A 60 12.77 -2.60 -3.45
N ASN A 61 13.76 -2.18 -4.25
CA ASN A 61 13.71 -0.93 -5.00
C ASN A 61 12.61 -0.94 -6.07
N LEU A 62 12.44 -2.06 -6.79
CA LEU A 62 11.35 -2.21 -7.76
C LEU A 62 10.00 -2.16 -7.04
N ALA A 63 9.86 -2.90 -5.94
CA ALA A 63 8.66 -2.89 -5.12
C ALA A 63 8.33 -1.46 -4.65
N GLU A 64 9.31 -0.70 -4.17
CA GLU A 64 9.13 0.70 -3.77
C GLU A 64 8.55 1.56 -4.91
N GLN A 65 9.01 1.38 -6.15
CA GLN A 65 8.44 2.13 -7.28
C GLN A 65 6.97 1.78 -7.52
N MET A 66 6.57 0.52 -7.30
CA MET A 66 5.17 0.09 -7.38
C MET A 66 4.34 0.63 -6.22
N TYR A 67 4.86 0.59 -4.99
CA TYR A 67 4.19 1.13 -3.79
C TYR A 67 4.11 2.65 -3.77
N ALA A 68 5.00 3.35 -4.48
CA ALA A 68 4.92 4.80 -4.65
C ALA A 68 3.71 5.23 -5.50
N CYS A 69 3.03 4.31 -6.20
CA CYS A 69 1.80 4.63 -6.93
C CYS A 69 0.65 4.97 -5.96
N LEU A 70 -0.07 6.05 -6.21
CA LEU A 70 -1.21 6.49 -5.39
C LEU A 70 -2.55 5.87 -5.83
N ASP A 71 -2.54 5.05 -6.88
CA ASP A 71 -3.72 4.41 -7.48
C ASP A 71 -4.83 5.39 -7.86
N CYS A 72 -4.46 6.58 -8.34
CA CYS A 72 -5.40 7.62 -8.79
C CYS A 72 -6.03 7.38 -10.18
N LEU A 73 -5.62 6.30 -10.86
CA LEU A 73 -6.13 5.83 -12.17
C LEU A 73 -5.99 6.77 -13.39
N ALA A 74 -5.59 8.04 -13.22
CA ALA A 74 -5.49 9.01 -14.32
C ALA A 74 -4.63 8.56 -15.52
N CYS A 75 -3.61 7.72 -15.30
CA CYS A 75 -2.77 7.18 -16.36
C CYS A 75 -3.45 6.10 -17.22
N ASN A 76 -4.49 5.44 -16.70
CA ASN A 76 -5.29 4.49 -17.47
C ASN A 76 -6.15 5.25 -18.49
N ASP A 77 -6.82 6.32 -18.05
CA ASP A 77 -7.77 7.08 -18.87
C ASP A 77 -7.12 7.78 -20.07
N ILE A 78 -5.89 8.29 -19.90
CA ILE A 78 -5.18 9.04 -20.95
C ILE A 78 -4.46 8.11 -21.95
N CYS A 79 -4.43 6.80 -21.71
CA CYS A 79 -3.62 5.90 -22.51
C CYS A 79 -4.23 5.66 -23.89
N PRO A 80 -3.55 6.03 -24.99
CA PRO A 80 -4.11 5.91 -26.34
C PRO A 80 -4.21 4.46 -26.83
N VAL A 81 -3.41 3.55 -26.25
CA VAL A 81 -3.39 2.12 -26.59
C VAL A 81 -4.23 1.28 -25.62
N GLY A 82 -4.89 1.91 -24.63
CA GLY A 82 -5.80 1.24 -23.71
C GLY A 82 -5.15 0.32 -22.67
N ILE A 83 -3.82 0.35 -22.51
CA ILE A 83 -3.19 -0.33 -21.36
C ILE A 83 -3.58 0.35 -20.04
N ARG A 84 -3.45 -0.39 -18.93
CA ARG A 84 -3.90 0.04 -17.60
C ARG A 84 -2.74 0.11 -16.59
N PRO A 85 -1.84 1.12 -16.69
CA PRO A 85 -0.63 1.18 -15.86
C PRO A 85 -0.87 1.18 -14.34
N ALA A 86 -1.98 1.76 -13.88
CA ALA A 86 -2.28 1.80 -12.44
C ALA A 86 -2.69 0.40 -11.92
N ASP A 87 -3.48 -0.33 -12.70
CA ASP A 87 -3.91 -1.68 -12.34
C ASP A 87 -2.72 -2.64 -12.37
N LEU A 88 -1.89 -2.55 -13.40
CA LEU A 88 -0.62 -3.28 -13.48
C LEU A 88 0.27 -3.02 -12.26
N ALA A 89 0.38 -1.76 -11.81
CA ALA A 89 1.17 -1.44 -10.61
C ALA A 89 0.58 -2.11 -9.34
N LEU A 90 -0.74 -2.15 -9.20
CA LEU A 90 -1.42 -2.82 -8.10
C LEU A 90 -1.21 -4.33 -8.13
N GLU A 91 -1.33 -4.95 -9.31
CA GLU A 91 -1.08 -6.39 -9.50
C GLU A 91 0.37 -6.76 -9.18
N MET A 92 1.34 -5.92 -9.56
CA MET A 92 2.74 -6.12 -9.19
C MET A 92 2.97 -6.03 -7.67
N ARG A 93 2.21 -5.20 -6.93
CA ARG A 93 2.27 -5.22 -5.46
C ARG A 93 1.72 -6.52 -4.90
N HIS A 94 0.69 -7.09 -5.52
CA HIS A 94 0.14 -8.38 -5.13
C HIS A 94 1.15 -9.51 -5.36
N VAL A 95 1.80 -9.55 -6.53
CA VAL A 95 2.91 -10.47 -6.83
C VAL A 95 4.03 -10.34 -5.79
N GLN A 96 4.38 -9.11 -5.41
CA GLN A 96 5.41 -8.87 -4.37
C GLN A 96 5.01 -9.45 -3.00
N GLU A 97 3.76 -9.27 -2.59
CA GLU A 97 3.27 -9.79 -1.30
C GLU A 97 3.19 -11.33 -1.30
N GLN A 98 2.92 -11.97 -2.45
CA GLN A 98 2.97 -13.43 -2.56
C GLN A 98 4.39 -13.99 -2.39
N ILE A 99 5.42 -13.26 -2.82
CA ILE A 99 6.82 -13.66 -2.71
C ILE A 99 7.38 -13.36 -1.32
N ARG A 100 7.01 -12.21 -0.74
CA ARG A 100 7.41 -11.81 0.61
C ARG A 100 6.18 -11.42 1.43
N PRO A 101 5.44 -12.40 1.97
CA PRO A 101 4.30 -12.12 2.81
C PRO A 101 4.75 -11.47 4.11
N SER A 102 4.04 -10.44 4.50
CA SER A 102 4.24 -9.77 5.78
C SER A 102 3.50 -10.53 6.87
N GLY A 103 4.21 -11.41 7.60
CA GLY A 103 3.59 -12.36 8.54
C GLY A 103 2.74 -11.74 9.68
N TRP A 104 2.91 -10.44 9.97
CA TRP A 104 2.05 -9.73 10.92
C TRP A 104 0.65 -9.43 10.34
N LYS A 105 0.54 -9.22 9.01
CA LYS A 105 -0.73 -8.93 8.34
C LYS A 105 -1.65 -10.14 8.36
N ASP A 106 -1.11 -11.34 8.16
CA ASP A 106 -1.92 -12.57 8.19
C ASP A 106 -2.56 -12.80 9.57
N THR A 107 -1.81 -12.50 10.64
CA THR A 107 -2.34 -12.58 12.01
C THR A 107 -3.30 -11.43 12.30
N LEU A 108 -3.02 -10.22 11.83
CA LEU A 108 -3.91 -9.08 12.07
C LEU A 108 -5.25 -9.25 11.32
N PHE A 109 -5.20 -9.49 10.02
CA PHE A 109 -6.40 -9.56 9.18
C PHE A 109 -7.09 -10.93 9.27
N GLY A 110 -6.33 -12.03 9.28
CA GLY A 110 -6.90 -13.39 9.33
C GLY A 110 -7.31 -13.86 10.72
N GLU A 111 -6.64 -13.38 11.78
CA GLU A 111 -6.86 -13.87 13.14
C GLU A 111 -7.55 -12.83 14.05
N LEU A 112 -7.24 -11.54 13.96
CA LEU A 112 -7.85 -10.51 14.82
C LEU A 112 -9.13 -9.91 14.20
N ILE A 113 -9.07 -9.46 12.95
CA ILE A 113 -10.18 -8.76 12.28
C ILE A 113 -11.23 -9.73 11.75
N ALA A 114 -10.83 -10.87 11.16
CA ALA A 114 -11.78 -11.83 10.58
C ALA A 114 -12.67 -12.57 11.61
N LYS A 115 -12.32 -12.53 12.91
CA LYS A 115 -13.05 -13.21 13.99
C LYS A 115 -13.78 -12.17 14.87
N PRO A 116 -15.12 -11.98 14.74
CA PRO A 116 -15.87 -10.96 15.46
C PRO A 116 -15.71 -11.04 16.99
N ALA A 117 -15.68 -12.26 17.54
CA ALA A 117 -15.49 -12.49 18.98
C ALA A 117 -14.16 -11.97 19.52
N ARG A 118 -13.09 -12.00 18.70
CA ARG A 118 -11.77 -11.48 19.09
C ARG A 118 -11.72 -9.95 19.00
N MET A 119 -12.41 -9.35 18.02
CA MET A 119 -12.59 -7.90 17.98
C MET A 119 -13.34 -7.40 19.22
N GLU A 120 -14.41 -8.08 19.62
CA GLU A 120 -15.15 -7.73 20.84
C GLU A 120 -14.27 -7.84 22.09
N ALA A 121 -13.50 -8.94 22.23
CA ALA A 121 -12.56 -9.10 23.33
C ALA A 121 -11.46 -8.03 23.32
N ALA A 122 -10.99 -7.60 22.15
CA ALA A 122 -10.01 -6.51 22.03
C ALA A 122 -10.54 -5.16 22.52
N THR A 123 -11.87 -4.96 22.55
CA THR A 123 -12.48 -3.76 23.15
C THR A 123 -12.62 -3.82 24.67
N LEU A 124 -12.38 -4.97 25.31
CA LEU A 124 -12.56 -5.16 26.75
C LEU A 124 -11.74 -4.18 27.61
N PRO A 125 -10.44 -3.91 27.33
CA PRO A 125 -9.65 -2.93 28.09
C PRO A 125 -10.22 -1.51 27.96
N LEU A 126 -10.71 -1.16 26.77
CA LEU A 126 -11.36 0.12 26.52
C LEU A 126 -12.68 0.23 27.29
N ARG A 127 -13.48 -0.85 27.33
CA ARG A 127 -14.71 -0.92 28.15
C ARG A 127 -14.41 -0.82 29.64
N ILE A 128 -13.33 -1.46 30.13
CA ILE A 128 -12.89 -1.36 31.53
C ILE A 128 -12.45 0.07 31.84
N TYR A 129 -11.68 0.71 30.96
CA TYR A 129 -11.27 2.10 31.13
C TYR A 129 -12.49 3.06 31.19
N GLN A 130 -13.45 2.88 30.29
CA GLN A 130 -14.68 3.69 30.26
C GLN A 130 -15.57 3.45 31.48
N ARG A 131 -15.70 2.19 31.93
CA ARG A 131 -16.58 1.79 33.04
C ARG A 131 -15.97 2.04 34.42
N SER A 132 -14.65 1.96 34.56
CA SER A 132 -13.93 2.21 35.83
C SER A 132 -13.95 3.69 36.24
N GLY A 133 -14.37 4.60 35.35
CA GLY A 133 -14.44 6.02 35.67
C GLY A 133 -13.07 6.59 36.04
N LEU A 134 -11.97 5.96 35.62
CA LEU A 134 -10.59 6.38 35.89
C LEU A 134 -10.35 7.83 35.45
N ARG A 135 -11.07 8.26 34.42
CA ARG A 135 -11.16 9.66 33.98
C ARG A 135 -11.58 10.59 35.12
N ARG A 136 -12.62 10.24 35.90
CA ARG A 136 -13.08 10.98 37.09
C ARG A 136 -12.01 10.99 38.17
N LEU A 137 -11.33 9.86 38.38
CA LEU A 137 -10.26 9.69 39.37
C LEU A 137 -9.03 10.58 39.06
N VAL A 138 -8.66 10.69 37.78
CA VAL A 138 -7.61 11.60 37.29
C VAL A 138 -7.98 13.07 37.52
N TYR A 139 -9.27 13.43 37.39
CA TYR A 139 -9.74 14.79 37.66
C TYR A 139 -9.90 15.09 39.16
N THR A 140 -10.35 14.13 39.98
CA THR A 140 -10.52 14.33 41.43
C THR A 140 -9.19 14.34 42.18
N LEU A 141 -8.21 13.53 41.76
CA LEU A 141 -6.87 13.49 42.36
C LEU A 141 -5.94 14.64 41.93
N HIS A 142 -6.42 15.64 41.18
CA HIS A 142 -5.60 16.76 40.67
C HIS A 142 -4.31 16.31 39.95
N LEU A 143 -4.32 15.11 39.37
CA LEU A 143 -3.16 14.48 38.74
C LEU A 143 -2.73 15.19 37.45
N ARG A 144 -3.55 16.13 36.95
CA ARG A 144 -3.21 17.12 35.92
C ARG A 144 -1.97 17.97 36.25
N ARG A 145 -1.60 18.13 37.54
CA ARG A 145 -0.44 18.95 37.94
C ARG A 145 0.90 18.33 37.53
N LEU A 146 0.96 17.00 37.40
CA LEU A 146 2.13 16.22 36.97
C LEU A 146 2.22 16.05 35.45
N LEU A 147 1.15 16.34 34.70
CA LEU A 147 1.17 16.24 33.24
C LEU A 147 1.85 17.46 32.61
N PRO A 148 2.70 17.27 31.58
CA PRO A 148 3.31 18.37 30.85
C PRO A 148 2.24 19.28 30.23
N THR A 149 2.53 20.59 30.17
CA THR A 149 1.56 21.65 29.81
C THR A 149 0.80 21.39 28.51
N ARG A 150 1.43 20.78 27.50
CA ARG A 150 0.79 20.49 26.20
C ARG A 150 -0.39 19.52 26.23
N LEU A 151 -0.47 18.65 27.23
CA LEU A 151 -1.58 17.68 27.40
C LEU A 151 -2.64 18.17 28.39
N ARG A 152 -2.44 19.35 28.99
CA ARG A 152 -3.36 19.92 29.98
C ARG A 152 -4.53 20.67 29.30
N ASP A 153 -4.31 21.13 28.07
CA ASP A 153 -5.22 22.01 27.30
C ASP A 153 -6.01 21.28 26.19
N LEU A 154 -5.89 19.95 26.10
CA LEU A 154 -6.77 19.06 25.31
C LEU A 154 -7.91 18.52 26.19
#